data_AF-A0A2T1ETV8-F1
#
_entry.id   AF-A0A2T1ETV8-F1
#
_cell.length_a   1.000
_cell.length_b   1.000
_cell.length_c   1.000
_cell.angle_alpha   90.00
_cell.angle_beta   90.00
_cell.angle_gamma   90.00
#
_symmetry.space_group_name_H-M   'P 1'
#
loop_
_entity.id
_entity.type
_entity.pdbx_description
1 polymer ?
#
loop_
_entity_poly.entity_id
_entity_poly.type
_entity_poly.pdbx_seq_one_letter_code
_entity_poly.pdbx_strand_id
1 'polypeptide(L)'
;MIGKQIKGTGFRGCLNYVLGKKDADLIGGTMCGQTPEELAAEFAIARQLRPNLKVAVFHATLSVASTQKLEDSVENDQRWLAIAANYMKAMEFDNNQYAVVKHSDTEH
;
A
#
# COMPACT_ATOMS: atom_id res chain seq x y z
N MET A 1 -2.75 -4.24 -16.66
CA MET A 1 -2.63 -3.64 -15.31
C MET A 1 -2.57 -2.15 -15.46
N ILE A 2 -3.42 -1.40 -14.76
CA ILE A 2 -3.37 0.07 -14.72
C ILE A 2 -2.73 0.46 -13.40
N GLY A 3 -1.70 1.30 -13.47
CA GLY A 3 -1.01 1.85 -12.30
C GLY A 3 -1.32 3.33 -12.14
N LYS A 4 -1.78 3.76 -10.96
CA LYS A 4 -1.89 5.18 -10.60
C LYS A 4 -0.91 5.49 -9.49
N GLN A 5 -0.09 6.53 -9.67
CA GLN A 5 0.90 6.95 -8.67
C GLN A 5 0.54 8.33 -8.12
N ILE A 6 0.55 8.45 -6.80
CA ILE A 6 0.24 9.67 -6.06
C ILE A 6 1.39 9.92 -5.09
N LYS A 7 1.83 11.18 -5.01
CA LYS A 7 2.84 11.63 -4.07
C LYS A 7 2.19 12.44 -2.96
N GLY A 8 2.64 12.26 -1.72
CA GLY A 8 2.08 12.93 -0.55
C GLY A 8 3.14 13.35 0.47
N THR A 9 2.73 14.19 1.41
CA THR A 9 3.63 14.78 2.41
C THR A 9 3.64 14.03 3.75
N GLY A 10 2.56 13.31 4.08
CA GLY A 10 2.41 12.61 5.37
C GLY A 10 1.64 11.29 5.30
N PHE A 11 2.17 10.27 5.97
CA PHE A 11 1.63 8.91 5.96
C PHE A 11 0.28 8.80 6.67
N ARG A 12 0.07 9.49 7.79
CA ARG A 12 -1.18 9.43 8.56
C ARG A 12 -2.42 9.74 7.72
N GLY A 13 -2.38 10.83 6.94
CA GLY A 13 -3.48 11.20 6.05
C GLY A 13 -3.71 10.18 4.94
N CYS A 14 -2.63 9.66 4.35
CA CYS A 14 -2.70 8.61 3.33
C CYS A 14 -3.31 7.32 3.89
N LEU A 15 -2.86 6.87 5.07
CA LEU A 15 -3.32 5.66 5.72
C LEU A 15 -4.79 5.78 6.13
N ASN A 16 -5.22 6.91 6.72
CA ASN A 16 -6.62 7.17 7.00
C ASN A 16 -7.49 7.10 5.75
N TYR A 17 -7.01 7.67 4.64
CA TYR A 17 -7.74 7.64 3.40
C TYR A 17 -7.85 6.22 2.83
N VAL A 18 -6.74 5.47 2.81
CA VAL A 18 -6.68 4.14 2.18
C VAL A 18 -7.39 3.08 3.02
N LEU A 19 -7.16 3.04 4.34
CA LEU A 19 -7.76 2.06 5.25
C LEU A 19 -9.16 2.47 5.74
N GLY A 20 -9.55 3.74 5.57
CA GLY A 20 -10.89 4.23 5.92
C GLY A 20 -11.95 3.99 4.85
N LYS A 21 -11.59 3.41 3.70
CA LYS A 21 -12.57 2.99 2.69
C LYS A 21 -13.32 1.74 3.13
N LYS A 22 -14.51 1.56 2.57
CA LYS A 22 -15.28 0.35 2.77
C LYS A 22 -14.50 -0.84 2.17
N ASP A 23 -14.57 -2.00 2.81
CA ASP A 23 -13.97 -3.26 2.30
C ASP A 23 -12.47 -3.11 1.98
N ALA A 24 -11.76 -2.38 2.85
CA ALA A 24 -10.31 -2.19 2.78
C ALA A 24 -9.59 -3.11 3.76
N ASP A 25 -8.73 -3.98 3.23
CA ASP A 25 -7.99 -4.97 4.02
C ASP A 25 -6.49 -4.73 3.91
N LEU A 26 -5.82 -4.60 5.05
CA LEU A 26 -4.36 -4.63 5.12
C LEU A 26 -3.90 -6.08 4.96
N ILE A 27 -3.42 -6.43 3.77
CA ILE A 27 -3.06 -7.82 3.44
C ILE A 27 -1.57 -8.12 3.62
N GLY A 28 -0.73 -7.10 3.82
CA GLY A 28 0.68 -7.30 4.14
C GLY A 28 1.56 -6.08 3.91
N GLY A 29 2.86 -6.33 3.72
CA GLY A 29 3.89 -5.30 3.64
C GLY A 29 5.12 -5.70 4.46
N THR A 30 5.98 -4.74 4.73
CA THR A 30 7.16 -4.91 5.60
C THR A 30 6.93 -4.42 7.02
N MET A 31 5.73 -3.90 7.29
CA MET A 31 5.39 -3.18 8.51
C MET A 31 4.64 -4.10 9.48
N CYS A 32 4.82 -3.87 10.78
CA CYS A 32 4.16 -4.63 11.84
C CYS A 32 2.79 -4.02 12.22
N GLY A 33 2.65 -2.70 12.12
CA GLY A 33 1.40 -2.00 12.50
C GLY A 33 0.19 -2.51 11.72
N GLN A 34 -0.96 -2.57 12.39
CA GLN A 34 -2.23 -3.05 11.81
C GLN A 34 -3.26 -1.92 11.68
N THR A 35 -3.05 -0.81 12.38
CA THR A 35 -3.93 0.36 12.33
C THR A 35 -3.28 1.54 11.60
N PRO A 36 -4.07 2.49 11.07
CA PRO A 36 -3.55 3.72 10.48
C PRO A 36 -2.62 4.51 11.43
N GLU A 37 -2.85 4.44 12.73
CA GLU A 37 -2.06 5.08 13.78
C GLU A 37 -0.71 4.37 13.97
N GLU A 38 -0.73 3.05 14.14
CA GLU A 38 0.47 2.23 14.32
C GLU A 38 1.39 2.31 13.11
N LEU A 39 0.83 2.12 11.90
CA LEU A 39 1.59 2.21 10.66
C LEU A 39 2.22 3.61 10.49
N ALA A 40 1.47 4.68 10.81
CA ALA A 40 2.00 6.04 10.71
C ALA A 40 3.16 6.26 11.70
N ALA A 41 3.08 5.71 12.92
CA ALA A 41 4.16 5.77 13.89
C ALA A 41 5.40 5.00 13.39
N GLU A 42 5.21 3.83 12.80
CA GLU A 42 6.29 3.01 12.27
C GLU A 42 6.98 3.65 11.05
N PHE A 43 6.21 4.23 10.12
CA PHE A 43 6.77 5.04 9.02
C PHE A 43 7.52 6.29 9.51
N ALA A 44 7.09 6.86 10.64
CA ALA A 44 7.73 8.04 11.20
C ALA A 44 9.18 7.76 11.65
N ILE A 45 9.52 6.51 11.99
CA ILE A 45 10.88 6.10 12.36
C ILE A 45 11.85 6.36 11.20
N ALA A 46 11.55 5.83 10.00
CA ALA A 46 12.39 6.09 8.83
C ALA A 46 12.38 7.57 8.41
N ARG A 47 11.24 8.25 8.61
CA ARG A 47 11.10 9.68 8.30
C ARG A 47 12.04 10.56 9.14
N GLN A 48 12.29 10.20 10.39
CA GLN A 48 13.23 10.92 11.27
C GLN A 48 14.66 10.94 10.73
N LEU A 49 15.06 9.95 9.91
CA LEU A 49 16.37 9.92 9.24
C LEU A 49 16.50 10.97 8.11
N ARG A 50 15.37 11.50 7.63
CA ARG A 50 15.30 12.49 6.54
C ARG A 50 14.34 13.63 6.90
N PRO A 51 14.64 14.46 7.91
CA PRO A 51 13.72 15.48 8.41
C PRO A 51 13.35 16.53 7.34
N ASN A 52 14.27 16.86 6.44
CA ASN A 52 14.08 17.86 5.40
C ASN A 52 13.35 17.35 4.14
N LEU A 53 13.04 16.05 4.06
CA LEU A 53 12.26 15.52 2.94
C LEU A 53 10.87 16.20 2.94
N LYS A 54 10.37 16.67 1.80
CA LYS A 54 9.07 17.36 1.74
C LYS A 54 7.94 16.45 1.27
N VAL A 55 8.28 15.46 0.46
CA VAL A 55 7.37 14.45 -0.10
C VAL A 55 7.88 13.11 0.39
N ALA A 56 7.16 12.53 1.34
CA ALA A 56 7.59 11.31 2.04
C ALA A 56 6.73 10.09 1.67
N VAL A 57 5.57 10.31 1.06
CA VAL A 57 4.62 9.26 0.71
C VAL A 57 4.65 9.02 -0.79
N PHE A 58 4.77 7.75 -1.14
CA PHE A 58 4.49 7.23 -2.47
C PHE A 58 3.32 6.24 -2.36
N HIS A 59 2.19 6.59 -2.96
CA HIS A 59 0.99 5.75 -2.99
C HIS A 59 0.78 5.29 -4.42
N ALA A 60 0.93 3.99 -4.65
CA ALA A 60 0.65 3.35 -5.93
C ALA A 60 -0.61 2.48 -5.81
N THR A 61 -1.52 2.62 -6.77
CA THR A 61 -2.67 1.74 -6.95
C THR A 61 -2.39 0.82 -8.13
N LEU A 62 -2.57 -0.49 -7.94
CA LEU A 62 -2.44 -1.51 -8.98
C LEU A 62 -3.80 -2.13 -9.23
N SER A 63 -4.30 -2.05 -10.46
CA SER A 63 -5.59 -2.64 -10.85
C SER A 63 -5.41 -3.62 -12.01
N VAL A 64 -6.08 -4.77 -11.91
CA VAL A 64 -6.25 -5.74 -13.00
C VAL A 64 -7.53 -5.44 -13.76
N ALA A 65 -7.70 -6.01 -14.96
CA ALA A 65 -8.95 -5.86 -15.70
C ALA A 65 -10.08 -6.64 -15.01
N SER A 66 -11.31 -6.15 -15.08
CA SER A 66 -12.52 -6.79 -14.51
C SER A 66 -12.67 -8.28 -14.84
N THR A 67 -12.24 -8.70 -16.03
CA THR A 67 -12.28 -10.09 -16.49
C THR A 67 -11.26 -11.01 -15.81
N GLN A 68 -10.33 -10.44 -15.03
CA GLN A 68 -9.30 -11.13 -14.27
C GLN A 68 -9.50 -10.95 -12.75
N LYS A 69 -10.67 -10.46 -12.32
CA LYS A 69 -10.99 -10.39 -10.90
C LYS A 69 -10.92 -11.78 -10.30
N LEU A 70 -10.02 -11.90 -9.34
CA LEU A 70 -9.78 -13.11 -8.59
C LEU A 70 -10.80 -13.16 -7.44
N GLU A 71 -11.26 -14.37 -7.10
CA GLU A 71 -12.16 -14.61 -5.97
C GLU A 71 -11.56 -14.09 -4.66
N ASP A 72 -12.41 -13.70 -3.70
CA ASP A 72 -11.94 -13.31 -2.38
C ASP A 72 -11.49 -14.55 -1.60
N SER A 73 -10.18 -14.83 -1.63
CA SER A 73 -9.59 -16.02 -1.03
C SER A 73 -8.15 -15.76 -0.57
N VAL A 74 -7.65 -16.59 0.36
CA VAL A 74 -6.26 -16.50 0.84
C VAL A 74 -5.25 -16.67 -0.30
N GLU A 75 -5.57 -17.52 -1.28
CA GLU A 75 -4.73 -17.71 -2.47
C GLU A 75 -4.68 -16.44 -3.33
N ASN A 76 -5.78 -15.69 -3.40
CA ASN A 76 -5.83 -14.41 -4.08
C ASN A 76 -4.96 -13.35 -3.38
N ASP A 77 -5.03 -13.27 -2.06
CA ASP A 77 -4.18 -12.34 -1.29
C ASP A 77 -2.70 -12.62 -1.50
N GLN A 78 -2.29 -13.89 -1.53
CA GLN A 78 -0.91 -14.28 -1.85
C GLN A 78 -0.48 -13.85 -3.26
N ARG A 79 -1.37 -13.94 -4.25
CA ARG A 79 -1.09 -13.44 -5.61
C ARG A 79 -0.91 -11.92 -5.62
N TRP A 80 -1.77 -11.19 -4.91
CA TRP A 80 -1.63 -9.74 -4.78
C TRP A 80 -0.35 -9.33 -4.06
N LEU A 81 0.05 -10.05 -3.01
CA LEU A 81 1.32 -9.83 -2.33
C LEU A 81 2.52 -10.07 -3.25
N ALA A 82 2.48 -11.12 -4.09
CA ALA A 82 3.52 -11.37 -5.09
C ALA A 82 3.59 -10.26 -6.14
N ILE A 83 2.44 -9.77 -6.61
CA ILE A 83 2.37 -8.62 -7.53
C ILE A 83 2.95 -7.36 -6.88
N ALA A 84 2.56 -7.06 -5.64
CA ALA A 84 3.07 -5.92 -4.90
C ALA A 84 4.59 -6.01 -4.71
N ALA A 85 5.12 -7.17 -4.30
CA ALA A 85 6.56 -7.39 -4.14
C ALA A 85 7.33 -7.21 -5.46
N ASN A 86 6.82 -7.76 -6.57
CA ASN A 86 7.42 -7.57 -7.89
C ASN A 86 7.39 -6.09 -8.33
N TYR A 87 6.30 -5.38 -8.04
CA TYR A 87 6.19 -3.96 -8.32
C TYR A 87 7.21 -3.16 -7.51
N MET A 88 7.33 -3.41 -6.20
CA MET A 88 8.29 -2.73 -5.32
C MET A 88 9.73 -2.96 -5.81
N LYS A 89 10.08 -4.20 -6.20
CA LYS A 89 11.39 -4.52 -6.76
C LYS A 89 11.65 -3.82 -8.10
N ALA A 90 10.68 -3.83 -9.01
CA ALA A 90 10.82 -3.18 -10.31
C ALA A 90 10.95 -1.65 -10.21
N MET A 91 10.41 -1.06 -9.14
CA MET A 91 10.52 0.36 -8.82
C MET A 91 11.73 0.70 -7.95
N GLU A 92 12.58 -0.29 -7.62
CA GLU A 92 13.75 -0.15 -6.72
C GLU A 92 13.38 0.34 -5.31
N PHE A 93 12.19 -0.02 -4.84
CA PHE A 93 11.67 0.27 -3.49
C PHE A 93 11.59 -0.97 -2.60
N ASP A 94 12.18 -2.09 -3.00
CA ASP A 94 12.23 -3.35 -2.23
C ASP A 94 13.03 -3.26 -0.93
N ASN A 95 13.77 -2.16 -0.72
CA ASN A 95 14.42 -1.83 0.54
C ASN A 95 13.76 -0.63 1.28
N ASN A 96 12.50 -0.34 0.97
CA ASN A 96 11.71 0.70 1.63
C ASN A 96 10.64 0.06 2.53
N GLN A 97 10.22 0.79 3.55
CA GLN A 97 9.00 0.48 4.28
C GLN A 97 7.78 0.60 3.35
N TYR A 98 6.89 -0.39 3.35
CA TYR A 98 5.61 -0.30 2.64
C TYR A 98 4.51 -1.15 3.30
N ALA A 99 3.27 -0.77 3.04
CA ALA A 99 2.06 -1.50 3.40
C ALA A 99 1.24 -1.78 2.14
N VAL A 100 0.58 -2.92 2.07
CA VAL A 100 -0.27 -3.36 0.95
C VAL A 100 -1.70 -3.45 1.44
N VAL A 101 -2.57 -2.64 0.83
CA VAL A 101 -4.00 -2.62 1.14
C VAL A 101 -4.78 -3.08 -0.09
N LYS A 102 -5.65 -4.07 0.10
CA LYS A 102 -6.61 -4.56 -0.90
C LYS A 102 -7.92 -3.80 -0.72
N HIS A 103 -8.48 -3.30 -1.82
CA HIS A 103 -9.83 -2.72 -1.84
C HIS A 103 -10.72 -3.65 -2.67
N SER A 104 -11.83 -4.11 -2.07
CA SER A 104 -12.83 -4.96 -2.74
C SER A 104 -14.09 -4.18 -3.15
N ASP A 105 -14.14 -2.88 -2.87
CA ASP A 105 -15.30 -2.00 -2.98
C ASP A 105 -15.65 -1.55 -4.41
N THR A 106 -14.82 -1.85 -5.39
CA THR A 106 -14.97 -1.33 -6.76
C THR A 106 -15.17 -2.45 -7.79
N GLU A 107 -16.28 -2.38 -8.53
CA GLU A 107 -16.54 -3.14 -9.76
C GLU A 107 -15.64 -2.69 -10.93
N HIS A 108 -14.31 -2.72 -10.77
CA HIS A 108 -13.35 -2.46 -11.84
C HIS A 108 -12.44 -3.65 -12.12
#